data_AF-A0A968FSZ4-F1
#
_entry.id   AF-A0A968FSZ4-F1
#
_cell.length_a   1.000
_cell.length_b   1.000
_cell.length_c   1.000
_cell.angle_alpha   90.00
_cell.angle_beta   90.00
_cell.angle_gamma   90.00
#
_symmetry.space_group_name_H-M   'P 1'
#
loop_
_entity.id
_entity.type
_entity.pdbx_description
1 polymer ?
#
loop_
_entity_poly.entity_id
_entity_poly.type
_entity_poly.pdbx_seq_one_letter_code
_entity_poly.pdbx_strand_id
1 'polypeptide(L)'
;MILVTGGAGFLGSHLVDQLLDKGQTVRVLERPGAEVEHLPLDRMELVSADIRDESAVRSAARDCEYVYHLAADANLWRRDRGEFDQVNRLGTVHVMRAALEHSAKRILYTSTESILSSKNFGGGAV
;
A
#
# COMPACT_ATOMS: atom_id res chain seq x y z
N MET A 1 -16.96 1.65 1.47
CA MET A 1 -15.84 0.87 2.06
C MET A 1 -14.52 1.55 1.72
N ILE A 2 -13.49 1.38 2.57
CA ILE A 2 -12.15 1.97 2.41
C ILE A 2 -11.12 0.86 2.24
N LEU A 3 -10.30 0.92 1.19
CA LEU A 3 -9.14 0.04 1.01
C LEU A 3 -7.91 0.68 1.66
N VAL A 4 -7.20 -0.06 2.50
CA VAL A 4 -5.87 0.29 3.02
C VAL A 4 -4.89 -0.79 2.57
N THR A 5 -3.95 -0.45 1.68
CA THR A 5 -2.86 -1.38 1.35
C THR A 5 -1.72 -1.17 2.32
N GLY A 6 -1.05 -2.20 2.81
CA GLY A 6 0.03 -2.02 3.80
C GLY A 6 -0.53 -1.68 5.20
N GLY A 7 -1.75 -2.15 5.49
CA GLY A 7 -2.49 -1.84 6.72
C GLY A 7 -1.93 -2.49 8.00
N ALA A 8 -1.04 -3.49 7.90
CA ALA A 8 -0.32 -4.08 9.02
C ALA A 8 1.05 -3.42 9.27
N GLY A 9 1.47 -2.51 8.38
CA GLY A 9 2.66 -1.69 8.62
C GLY A 9 2.50 -0.70 9.77
N PHE A 10 3.60 -0.06 10.17
CA PHE A 10 3.61 0.91 11.27
C PHE A 10 2.57 2.02 11.13
N LEU A 11 2.53 2.72 9.98
CA LEU A 11 1.52 3.76 9.74
C LEU A 11 0.13 3.17 9.44
N GLY A 12 0.10 2.00 8.80
CA GLY A 12 -1.13 1.32 8.38
C GLY A 12 -2.01 0.93 9.55
N SER A 13 -1.45 0.30 10.57
CA SER A 13 -2.21 -0.22 11.73
C SER A 13 -2.92 0.91 12.48
N HIS A 14 -2.20 1.99 12.77
CA HIS A 14 -2.77 3.18 13.41
C HIS A 14 -3.83 3.88 12.55
N LEU A 15 -3.70 3.84 11.22
CA LEU A 15 -4.72 4.36 10.31
C LEU A 15 -5.96 3.47 10.32
N VAL A 16 -5.79 2.15 10.28
CA VAL A 16 -6.88 1.16 10.33
C VAL A 16 -7.69 1.34 11.62
N ASP A 17 -7.03 1.41 12.78
CA ASP A 17 -7.70 1.63 14.07
C ASP A 17 -8.53 2.92 14.06
N GLN A 18 -7.95 4.04 13.62
CA GLN A 18 -8.66 5.32 13.55
C GLN A 18 -9.83 5.32 12.57
N LEU A 19 -9.74 4.60 11.45
CA LEU A 19 -10.85 4.47 10.51
C LEU A 19 -11.99 3.64 11.12
N LEU A 20 -11.65 2.53 11.76
CA LEU A 20 -12.62 1.66 12.43
C LEU A 20 -13.30 2.34 13.61
N ASP A 21 -12.58 3.12 14.39
CA ASP A 21 -13.14 3.89 15.52
C ASP A 21 -14.04 5.03 15.07
N LYS A 22 -13.88 5.49 13.82
CA LYS A 22 -14.82 6.40 13.15
C LYS A 22 -16.00 5.68 12.49
N GLY A 23 -16.17 4.38 12.74
CA GLY A 23 -17.25 3.57 12.19
C GLY A 23 -17.14 3.30 10.69
N GLN A 24 -15.96 3.45 10.09
CA GLN A 24 -15.76 3.16 8.68
C GLN A 24 -15.62 1.65 8.43
N THR A 25 -16.12 1.17 7.30
CA THR A 25 -15.85 -0.19 6.83
C THR A 25 -14.49 -0.24 6.14
N VAL A 26 -13.56 -1.02 6.69
CA VAL A 26 -12.17 -1.09 6.24
C VAL A 26 -11.87 -2.47 5.66
N ARG A 27 -11.19 -2.47 4.51
CA ARG A 27 -10.53 -3.63 3.93
C ARG A 27 -9.03 -3.37 3.90
N VAL A 28 -8.24 -4.30 4.43
CA VAL A 28 -6.78 -4.25 4.40
C VAL A 28 -6.26 -5.22 3.35
N LEU A 29 -5.43 -4.74 2.43
CA LEU A 29 -4.61 -5.60 1.56
C LEU A 29 -3.20 -5.66 2.16
N GLU A 30 -2.75 -6.88 2.47
CA GLU A 30 -1.41 -7.14 2.96
C GLU A 30 -0.77 -8.33 2.27
N ARG A 31 0.56 -8.28 2.15
CA ARG A 31 1.30 -9.35 1.48
C ARG A 31 1.23 -10.65 2.29
N PRO A 32 1.24 -11.83 1.64
CA PRO A 32 1.34 -13.09 2.35
C PRO A 32 2.54 -13.13 3.31
N GLY A 33 2.31 -13.60 4.53
CA GLY A 33 3.34 -13.66 5.58
C GLY A 33 3.61 -12.33 6.31
N ALA A 34 2.82 -11.28 6.08
CA ALA A 34 2.81 -10.11 6.95
C ALA A 34 2.26 -10.48 8.35
N GLU A 35 2.81 -9.87 9.40
CA GLU A 35 2.31 -9.99 10.77
C GLU A 35 1.03 -9.15 10.91
N VAL A 36 -0.13 -9.79 10.95
CA VAL A 36 -1.46 -9.13 10.93
C VAL A 36 -2.23 -9.32 12.23
N GLU A 37 -1.72 -10.12 13.16
CA GLU A 37 -2.39 -10.54 14.39
C GLU A 37 -2.66 -9.38 15.36
N HIS A 38 -1.94 -8.27 15.20
CA HIS A 38 -2.12 -7.05 15.98
C HIS A 38 -3.28 -6.17 15.47
N LEU A 39 -3.85 -6.47 14.30
CA LEU A 39 -5.00 -5.75 13.76
C LEU A 39 -6.31 -6.29 14.36
N PRO A 40 -7.37 -5.47 14.43
CA PRO A 40 -8.71 -5.90 14.87
C PRO A 40 -9.42 -6.71 13.77
N LEU A 41 -8.95 -7.95 13.53
CA LEU A 41 -9.36 -8.83 12.44
C LEU A 41 -10.87 -9.16 12.41
N ASP A 42 -11.57 -8.98 13.52
CA ASP A 42 -13.02 -9.16 13.65
C ASP A 42 -13.84 -7.95 13.20
N ARG A 43 -13.20 -6.78 13.01
CA ARG A 43 -13.83 -5.51 12.62
C ARG A 43 -13.51 -5.07 11.20
N MET A 44 -12.65 -5.79 10.49
CA MET A 44 -12.22 -5.43 9.13
C MET A 44 -12.15 -6.65 8.21
N GLU A 45 -12.08 -6.40 6.90
CA GLU A 45 -11.79 -7.43 5.91
C GLU A 45 -10.28 -7.51 5.65
N LEU A 46 -9.68 -8.70 5.77
CA LEU A 46 -8.28 -8.92 5.38
C LEU A 46 -8.20 -9.61 4.02
N VAL A 47 -7.47 -9.01 3.09
CA VAL A 47 -7.08 -9.59 1.81
C VAL A 47 -5.58 -9.89 1.85
N SER A 48 -5.23 -11.18 1.96
CA SER A 48 -3.85 -11.64 1.87
C SER A 48 -3.43 -11.79 0.42
N ALA A 49 -2.79 -10.76 -0.16
CA ALA A 49 -2.31 -10.75 -1.54
C ALA A 49 -1.12 -9.81 -1.73
N ASP A 50 -0.26 -10.13 -2.68
CA ASP A 50 0.88 -9.28 -3.03
C ASP A 50 0.43 -8.09 -3.89
N ILE A 51 0.98 -6.90 -3.62
CA ILE A 51 0.66 -5.69 -4.41
C ILE A 51 1.11 -5.80 -5.88
N ARG A 52 2.04 -6.71 -6.17
CA ARG A 52 2.50 -7.04 -7.52
C ARG A 52 1.50 -7.87 -8.31
N ASP A 53 0.48 -8.44 -7.68
CA ASP A 53 -0.60 -9.14 -8.38
C ASP A 53 -1.71 -8.15 -8.78
N GLU A 54 -1.72 -7.74 -10.05
CA GLU A 54 -2.70 -6.80 -10.59
C GLU A 54 -4.14 -7.30 -10.40
N SER A 55 -4.39 -8.60 -10.56
CA SER A 55 -5.73 -9.17 -10.46
C SER A 55 -6.23 -9.18 -9.01
N ALA A 56 -5.34 -9.50 -8.07
CA ALA A 56 -5.67 -9.47 -6.65
C ALA A 56 -5.90 -8.03 -6.15
N VAL A 57 -5.05 -7.07 -6.55
CA VAL A 57 -5.22 -5.65 -6.22
C VAL A 57 -6.53 -5.10 -6.79
N ARG A 58 -6.84 -5.41 -8.06
CA ARG A 58 -8.13 -5.07 -8.67
C ARG A 58 -9.30 -5.62 -7.86
N SER A 59 -9.23 -6.91 -7.51
CA SER A 59 -10.29 -7.56 -6.73
C SER A 59 -10.46 -6.94 -5.34
N ALA A 60 -9.36 -6.57 -4.67
CA ALA A 60 -9.40 -5.92 -3.36
C ALA A 60 -9.98 -4.50 -3.41
N ALA A 61 -9.79 -3.78 -4.52
CA ALA A 61 -10.32 -2.43 -4.70
C ALA A 61 -11.81 -2.40 -5.07
N ARG A 62 -12.42 -3.54 -5.39
CA ARG A 62 -13.85 -3.63 -5.70
C ARG A 62 -14.70 -3.10 -4.55
N ASP A 63 -15.66 -2.24 -4.87
CA ASP A 63 -16.61 -1.59 -3.95
C ASP A 63 -15.95 -0.65 -2.91
N CYS A 64 -14.66 -0.31 -3.10
CA CYS A 64 -13.96 0.68 -2.27
C CYS A 64 -14.09 2.07 -2.87
N GLU A 65 -14.61 3.02 -2.08
CA GLU A 65 -14.79 4.41 -2.50
C GLU A 65 -13.55 5.27 -2.22
N TYR A 66 -12.72 4.85 -1.26
CA TYR A 66 -11.50 5.53 -0.87
C TYR A 66 -10.36 4.52 -0.79
N VAL A 67 -9.16 4.93 -1.21
CA VAL A 67 -7.96 4.11 -1.15
C VAL A 67 -6.86 4.84 -0.40
N TYR A 68 -6.32 4.22 0.64
CA TYR A 68 -5.09 4.63 1.31
C TYR A 68 -3.97 3.67 0.89
N HIS A 69 -3.07 4.14 0.04
CA HIS A 69 -1.95 3.35 -0.44
C HIS A 69 -0.71 3.57 0.44
N LEU A 70 -0.46 2.63 1.36
CA LEU A 70 0.70 2.59 2.25
C LEU A 70 1.59 1.36 2.01
N ALA A 71 1.23 0.48 1.06
CA ALA A 71 2.03 -0.70 0.76
C ALA A 71 3.27 -0.25 0.00
N ALA A 72 4.42 -0.37 0.64
CA ALA A 72 5.70 0.01 0.09
C ALA A 72 6.81 -0.85 0.66
N ASP A 73 7.87 -0.97 -0.12
CA ASP A 73 9.17 -1.36 0.34
C ASP A 73 10.00 -0.12 0.72
N ALA A 74 10.22 0.09 2.01
CA ALA A 74 10.99 1.22 2.53
C ALA A 74 12.52 1.01 2.47
N ASN A 75 13.02 -0.15 2.03
CA ASN A 75 14.45 -0.44 2.01
C ASN A 75 15.14 0.18 0.79
N LEU A 76 15.43 1.49 0.87
CA LEU A 76 16.12 2.26 -0.20
C LEU A 76 17.50 1.70 -0.59
N TRP A 77 18.12 0.91 0.30
CA TRP A 77 19.46 0.33 0.12
C TRP A 77 19.41 -1.11 -0.40
N ARG A 78 18.24 -1.61 -0.78
CA ARG A 78 18.08 -3.01 -1.23
C ARG A 78 18.97 -3.25 -2.45
N ARG A 79 19.73 -4.34 -2.38
CA ARG A 79 20.69 -4.72 -3.44
C ARG A 79 19.98 -5.08 -4.74
N ASP A 80 18.81 -5.71 -4.62
CA ASP A 80 17.93 -5.99 -5.74
C ASP A 80 16.99 -4.81 -6.00
N ARG A 81 17.30 -4.05 -7.05
CA ARG A 81 16.47 -2.92 -7.51
C ARG A 81 15.19 -3.37 -8.21
N GLY A 82 15.14 -4.61 -8.71
CA GLY A 82 13.99 -5.17 -9.39
C GLY A 82 12.81 -5.37 -8.44
N GLU A 83 13.05 -5.98 -7.29
CA GLU A 83 12.01 -6.16 -6.25
C GLU A 83 11.48 -4.81 -5.74
N PHE A 84 12.39 -3.85 -5.51
CA PHE A 84 12.02 -2.50 -5.08
C PHE A 84 11.12 -1.80 -6.11
N ASP A 85 11.48 -1.85 -7.40
CA ASP A 85 10.65 -1.28 -8.48
C ASP A 85 9.30 -1.99 -8.60
N GLN A 86 9.29 -3.33 -8.50
CA GLN A 86 8.06 -4.11 -8.59
C GLN A 86 7.08 -3.78 -7.46
N VAL A 87 7.55 -3.65 -6.22
CA VAL A 87 6.68 -3.29 -5.10
C VAL A 87 6.25 -1.82 -5.20
N ASN A 88 7.21 -0.90 -5.32
CA ASN A 88 6.93 0.52 -5.16
C ASN A 88 6.36 1.17 -6.42
N ARG A 89 6.90 0.88 -7.61
CA ARG A 89 6.42 1.49 -8.85
C ARG A 89 5.30 0.67 -9.47
N LEU A 90 5.53 -0.61 -9.73
CA LEU A 90 4.54 -1.46 -10.39
C LEU A 90 3.32 -1.70 -9.48
N GLY A 91 3.53 -1.99 -8.19
CA GLY A 91 2.44 -2.10 -7.21
C GLY A 91 1.59 -0.83 -7.12
N THR A 92 2.22 0.35 -7.08
CA THR A 92 1.49 1.63 -7.15
C THR A 92 0.64 1.73 -8.43
N VAL A 93 1.19 1.35 -9.59
CA VAL A 93 0.43 1.36 -10.86
C VAL A 93 -0.81 0.46 -10.77
N HIS A 94 -0.70 -0.73 -10.19
CA HIS A 94 -1.85 -1.61 -9.99
C HIS A 94 -2.93 -0.96 -9.12
N VAL A 95 -2.53 -0.34 -8.00
CA VAL A 95 -3.48 0.34 -7.10
C VAL A 95 -4.18 1.51 -7.79
N MET A 96 -3.42 2.33 -8.53
CA MET A 96 -3.98 3.48 -9.25
C MET A 96 -4.96 3.03 -10.34
N ARG A 97 -4.63 1.97 -11.10
CA ARG A 97 -5.52 1.40 -12.11
C ARG A 97 -6.78 0.81 -11.49
N ALA A 98 -6.63 0.01 -10.44
CA ALA A 98 -7.75 -0.62 -9.75
C ALA A 98 -8.71 0.43 -9.16
N ALA A 99 -8.17 1.49 -8.55
CA ALA A 99 -8.95 2.60 -8.04
C ALA A 99 -9.68 3.37 -9.15
N LEU A 100 -9.03 3.59 -10.29
CA LEU A 100 -9.65 4.22 -11.47
C LEU A 100 -10.78 3.35 -12.04
N GLU A 101 -10.53 2.06 -12.24
CA GLU A 101 -11.49 1.09 -12.79
C GLU A 101 -12.75 0.98 -11.92
N HIS A 102 -12.57 0.97 -10.61
CA HIS A 102 -13.68 0.92 -9.65
C HIS A 102 -14.23 2.30 -9.24
N SER A 103 -13.86 3.37 -9.96
CA SER A 103 -14.35 4.72 -9.75
C SER A 103 -14.21 5.22 -8.30
N ALA A 104 -13.08 4.90 -7.67
CA ALA A 104 -12.75 5.40 -6.33
C ALA A 104 -12.80 6.93 -6.33
N LYS A 105 -13.44 7.51 -5.32
CA LYS A 105 -13.63 8.95 -5.19
C LYS A 105 -12.32 9.67 -4.92
N ARG A 106 -11.42 9.05 -4.14
CA ARG A 106 -10.11 9.60 -3.79
C ARG A 106 -9.10 8.50 -3.49
N ILE A 107 -7.83 8.84 -3.75
CA ILE A 107 -6.66 8.05 -3.38
C ILE A 107 -5.74 8.93 -2.54
N LEU A 108 -5.29 8.43 -1.39
CA LEU A 108 -4.16 8.97 -0.66
C LEU A 108 -2.94 8.08 -0.95
N TYR A 109 -1.92 8.67 -1.54
CA TYR A 109 -0.64 8.01 -1.80
C TYR A 109 0.39 8.43 -0.76
N THR A 110 0.98 7.45 -0.06
CA THR A 110 2.00 7.71 0.96
C THR A 110 3.37 7.70 0.32
N SER A 111 3.85 8.89 -0.04
CA SER A 111 5.22 9.08 -0.54
C SER A 111 6.24 9.19 0.61
N THR A 112 7.49 9.47 0.26
CA THR A 112 8.61 9.70 1.18
C THR A 112 9.34 10.98 0.80
N GLU A 113 9.90 11.66 1.79
CA GLU A 113 10.81 12.80 1.65
C GLU A 113 12.03 12.50 0.76
N SER A 114 12.41 11.23 0.58
CA SER A 114 13.53 10.84 -0.28
C SER A 114 13.37 11.28 -1.73
N ILE A 115 12.12 11.45 -2.22
CA ILE A 115 11.87 11.98 -3.58
C ILE A 115 12.29 13.45 -3.72
N LEU A 116 12.39 14.18 -2.61
CA LEU A 116 12.78 15.59 -2.59
C LEU A 116 14.31 15.75 -2.56
N SER A 117 15.06 14.67 -2.36
CA SER A 117 16.51 14.71 -2.32
C SER A 117 17.09 14.69 -3.74
N SER A 118 17.65 15.80 -4.17
CA SER A 118 18.39 15.95 -5.43
C SER A 118 19.83 15.46 -5.34
N LYS A 119 20.09 14.34 -4.64
CA LYS A 119 21.42 13.73 -4.74
C LYS A 119 21.59 13.18 -6.15
N ASN A 120 22.19 14.01 -7.02
CA ASN A 120 22.81 13.57 -8.26
C ASN A 120 23.70 12.36 -7.93
N PHE A 121 23.34 11.17 -8.42
CA PHE A 121 24.25 10.03 -8.48
C PHE A 121 25.29 10.27 -9.60
N GLY A 122 25.99 11.40 -9.52
CA GLY A 122 27.12 11.77 -10.37
C GLY A 122 28.24 12.28 -9.48
N GLY A 123 29.26 11.45 -9.29
CA GLY A 123 30.50 11.84 -8.61
C GLY A 123 31.05 10.77 -7.66
N GLY A 124 31.88 9.88 -8.19
CA GLY A 124 32.69 8.96 -7.41
C GLY A 124 33.61 8.17 -8.33
N ALA A 125 34.82 8.68 -8.52
CA ALA A 125 35.90 8.03 -9.25
C ALA A 125 36.27 6.67 -8.63
N VAL A 126 36.39 5.64 -9.47
CA VAL A 126 37.57 4.77 -9.59
C VAL A 126 37.69 4.36 -11.06
#